data_AF-A0AAW1QN79-F1
#
_entry.id   AF-A0AAW1QN79-F1
#
_cell.length_a   1.000
_cell.length_b   1.000
_cell.length_c   1.000
_cell.angle_alpha   90.00
_cell.angle_beta   90.00
_cell.angle_gamma   90.00
#
_symmetry.space_group_name_H-M   'P 1'
#
loop_
_entity.id
_entity.type
_entity.pdbx_description
1 polymer ?
#
loop_
_entity_poly.entity_id
_entity_poly.type
_entity_poly.pdbx_seq_one_letter_code
_entity_poly.pdbx_strand_id
1 'polypeptide(L)'
;MSIQILPLNLVCLPKVDPETIFKLDKVSLLEIEMGLVTPDIVWIPELGSSNTSSSVRDMFNKWIRSYLEIARLVKRLDIGEGNYTKELEEDYYVYAAISQLQSVILANEAQCEAFKAQFEKFDHLWKKDLSVSLQEFLVAGAVAQADGTRQDPPLEAFEAEIARFKGIQDQIQALPQSMVIGYVKVDARSLKQALVTWVSKWTYLYTQHLQTSVVSTVEDLHKFMGASNKTLDKRIGSERASDVEGGAEQAMEASFHIMDGETVEEAKKRWADETRHGLYDIMSSMRDIRKRSDRTEAMFDPLQSTVALLSRYNIVLPDSVLSKLEEGPLLWRSLKKKMFQRREALAAMQQGEAIDIRRKSDAFGERVEEFRKFFQAKAPFTVAGPELKLEHVQPAYAMLDAFHHGHVESRPSVTAIIAEAEHLRESQDLFELYVVDYIMLTRCKEELGYLKSLWDMVSAVMYTFSDWYATLWDKIDVDFLVEETKKLSKEVKTLNKATRTYEVFRLLEEAVKAMLTSLPLVSDLHHPAMRDRHWNQLMKATGKNFVMDDKFNLGDLLKLELHNYVDACSEIVDRAQKELVIEKSLRKIEDTWGALNLTFSPYQASLRPACGIPDQHYHRSDAAGYFKLHLN
;
A
#
# COMPACT_ATOMS: atom_id res chain seq x y z
N MET A 1 56.37 62.95 27.75
CA MET A 1 55.29 63.69 28.43
C MET A 1 54.17 62.70 28.65
N SER A 2 53.97 62.22 29.87
CA SER A 2 52.94 61.21 30.13
C SER A 2 51.57 61.85 30.01
N ILE A 3 50.92 61.70 28.85
CA ILE A 3 49.51 62.00 28.72
C ILE A 3 48.81 61.00 29.63
N GLN A 4 48.34 61.46 30.81
CA GLN A 4 47.44 60.67 31.64
C GLN A 4 46.09 60.60 30.93
N ILE A 5 46.02 59.70 29.95
CA ILE A 5 44.77 59.22 29.38
C ILE A 5 44.06 58.54 30.53
N LEU A 6 43.08 59.24 31.14
CA LEU A 6 42.16 58.72 32.14
C LEU A 6 41.63 57.39 31.62
N PRO A 7 42.11 56.24 32.13
CA PRO A 7 42.11 55.04 31.33
C PRO A 7 40.68 54.58 31.06
N LEU A 8 40.46 53.80 30.01
CA LEU A 8 39.19 53.07 29.78
C LEU A 8 38.73 52.32 31.05
N ASN A 9 39.72 51.89 31.85
CA ASN A 9 39.63 51.29 33.18
C ASN A 9 38.90 52.15 34.26
N LEU A 10 38.82 53.47 34.08
CA LEU A 10 38.19 54.42 35.03
C LEU A 10 36.83 54.96 34.56
N VAL A 11 36.46 54.79 33.28
CA VAL A 11 35.26 55.41 32.69
C VAL A 11 34.27 54.40 32.10
N CYS A 12 34.76 53.33 31.46
CA CYS A 12 33.93 52.34 30.79
C CYS A 12 33.84 51.03 31.59
N LEU A 13 34.97 50.49 32.04
CA LEU A 13 35.00 49.25 32.83
C LEU A 13 34.14 49.32 34.11
N PRO A 14 34.14 50.42 34.92
CA PRO A 14 33.28 50.54 36.10
C PRO A 14 31.76 50.61 35.81
N LYS A 15 31.36 50.74 34.53
CA LYS A 15 29.95 50.76 34.09
C LYS A 15 29.49 49.44 33.47
N VAL A 16 30.40 48.48 33.31
CA VAL A 16 30.17 47.21 32.61
C VAL A 16 30.55 46.01 33.47
N ASP A 17 31.53 46.19 34.37
CA ASP A 17 31.94 45.18 35.37
C ASP A 17 30.82 44.89 36.40
N PRO A 18 30.37 43.63 36.54
CA PRO A 18 29.27 43.28 37.44
C PRO A 18 29.53 43.60 38.92
N GLU A 19 30.76 43.41 39.41
CA GLU A 19 31.08 43.71 40.81
C GLU A 19 31.02 45.21 41.12
N THR A 20 31.47 46.03 40.17
CA THR A 20 31.50 47.48 40.33
C THR A 20 30.10 48.10 40.18
N ILE A 21 29.25 47.55 39.30
CA ILE A 21 27.83 47.93 39.19
C ILE A 21 27.09 47.63 40.50
N PHE A 22 27.27 46.43 41.07
CA PHE A 22 26.65 46.03 42.34
C PHE A 22 27.07 46.93 43.52
N LYS A 23 28.33 47.38 43.56
CA LYS A 23 28.85 48.30 44.59
C LYS A 23 28.40 49.77 44.40
N LEU A 24 27.88 50.14 43.23
CA LEU A 24 27.51 51.53 42.88
C LEU A 24 25.99 51.80 42.92
N ASP A 25 25.17 50.81 43.24
CA ASP A 25 23.69 50.89 43.32
C ASP A 25 23.05 51.54 42.07
N LYS A 26 23.59 51.23 40.89
CA LYS A 26 23.14 51.80 39.62
C LYS A 26 22.15 50.92 38.88
N VAL A 27 21.08 51.56 38.43
CA VAL A 27 20.05 51.00 37.54
C VAL A 27 20.70 50.37 36.30
N SER A 28 20.19 49.21 35.89
CA SER A 28 20.54 48.52 34.64
C SER A 28 20.52 49.49 33.44
N LEU A 29 21.62 49.53 32.69
CA LEU A 29 21.89 50.57 31.69
C LEU A 29 21.15 50.37 30.35
N LEU A 30 20.80 49.12 30.03
CA LEU A 30 20.13 48.73 28.78
C LEU A 30 18.99 47.78 29.11
N GLU A 31 17.83 47.99 28.48
CA GLU A 31 16.69 47.05 28.52
C GLU A 31 16.56 46.37 27.16
N ILE A 32 16.42 45.05 27.16
CA ILE A 32 16.31 44.21 25.96
C ILE A 32 15.12 43.28 26.14
N GLU A 33 14.27 43.21 25.13
CA GLU A 33 13.09 42.36 25.10
C GLU A 33 13.37 41.03 24.38
N MET A 34 12.76 39.95 24.86
CA MET A 34 12.70 38.67 24.17
C MET A 34 11.37 38.54 23.42
N GLY A 35 11.44 38.46 22.09
CA GLY A 35 10.28 38.22 21.22
C GLY A 35 10.29 36.81 20.64
N LEU A 36 9.09 36.32 20.29
CA LEU A 36 8.93 35.10 19.47
C LEU A 36 8.58 35.50 18.04
N VAL A 37 9.51 35.30 17.10
CA VAL A 37 9.30 35.52 15.67
C VAL A 37 9.47 34.18 14.98
N THR A 38 8.36 33.48 14.75
CA THR A 38 8.35 32.08 14.29
C THR A 38 9.27 31.87 13.08
N PRO A 39 10.23 30.93 13.14
CA PRO A 39 10.35 29.83 14.12
C PRO A 39 11.21 30.11 15.37
N ASP A 40 11.82 31.29 15.50
CA ASP A 40 12.93 31.53 16.45
C ASP A 40 12.59 32.53 17.57
N ILE A 41 13.34 32.44 18.67
CA ILE A 41 13.32 33.43 19.76
C ILE A 41 14.37 34.50 19.42
N VAL A 42 13.92 35.75 19.29
CA VAL A 42 14.74 36.88 18.81
C VAL A 42 14.93 37.90 19.92
N TRP A 43 16.16 38.41 20.02
CA TRP A 43 16.54 39.51 20.91
C TRP A 43 16.17 40.85 20.27
N ILE A 44 15.46 41.71 21.00
CA ILE A 44 15.01 43.03 20.54
C ILE A 44 15.56 44.11 21.50
N PRO A 45 16.64 44.84 21.15
CA PRO A 45 17.51 44.69 19.98
C PRO A 45 18.46 43.49 20.06
N GLU A 46 19.06 43.10 18.92
CA GLU A 46 20.00 41.96 18.85
C GLU A 46 21.24 42.16 19.74
N LEU A 47 21.71 41.06 20.36
CA LEU A 47 22.91 41.06 21.21
C LEU A 47 24.21 41.08 20.41
N GLY A 48 24.38 40.13 19.48
CA GLY A 48 25.60 39.94 18.67
C GLY A 48 25.78 40.99 17.57
N SER A 49 26.90 40.96 16.83
CA SER A 49 27.14 41.89 15.71
C SER A 49 26.22 41.62 14.53
N SER A 50 25.52 42.63 14.03
CA SER A 50 24.49 42.50 12.99
C SER A 50 24.83 43.35 11.76
N ASN A 51 24.70 42.79 10.56
CA ASN A 51 25.02 43.52 9.32
C ASN A 51 23.94 44.57 8.95
N THR A 52 22.77 44.54 9.58
CA THR A 52 21.58 45.29 9.16
C THR A 52 20.99 46.20 10.24
N SER A 53 21.25 45.95 11.53
CA SER A 53 20.71 46.76 12.64
C SER A 53 21.79 47.16 13.65
N SER A 54 21.55 48.22 14.41
CA SER A 54 22.49 48.67 15.45
C SER A 54 22.35 47.81 16.70
N SER A 55 23.04 46.67 16.72
CA SER A 55 23.02 45.73 17.84
C SER A 55 23.70 46.28 19.10
N VAL A 56 23.49 45.60 20.23
CA VAL A 56 24.09 45.99 21.52
C VAL A 56 25.62 45.90 21.45
N ARG A 57 26.18 44.81 20.91
CA ARG A 57 27.63 44.69 20.70
C ARG A 57 28.16 45.79 19.77
N ASP A 58 27.42 46.17 18.74
CA ASP A 58 27.82 47.25 17.83
C ASP A 58 27.73 48.64 18.47
N MET A 59 26.84 48.86 19.44
CA MET A 59 26.85 50.06 20.28
C MET A 59 28.11 50.14 21.15
N PHE A 60 28.49 49.06 21.84
CA PHE A 60 29.74 49.03 22.61
C PHE A 60 30.98 49.21 21.72
N ASN A 61 31.04 48.56 20.56
CA ASN A 61 32.13 48.74 19.59
C ASN A 61 32.21 50.19 19.08
N LYS A 62 31.08 50.86 18.84
CA LYS A 62 31.05 52.29 18.48
C LYS A 62 31.58 53.18 19.61
N TRP A 63 31.22 52.90 20.87
CA TRP A 63 31.73 53.65 22.04
C TRP A 63 33.24 53.44 22.28
N ILE A 64 33.75 52.23 22.06
CA ILE A 64 35.20 51.96 22.14
C ILE A 64 35.93 52.73 21.03
N ARG A 65 35.43 52.67 19.79
CA ARG A 65 36.01 53.41 18.66
C ARG A 65 35.98 54.93 18.89
N SER A 66 34.87 55.51 19.34
CA SER A 66 34.79 56.94 19.58
C SER A 66 35.74 57.43 20.68
N TYR A 67 36.05 56.57 21.67
CA TYR A 67 37.07 56.86 22.66
C TYR A 67 38.49 56.84 22.05
N LEU A 68 38.82 55.85 21.22
CA LEU A 68 40.12 55.81 20.50
C LEU A 68 40.27 56.99 19.52
N GLU A 69 39.18 57.47 18.93
CA GLU A 69 39.19 58.64 18.04
C GLU A 69 39.51 59.97 18.76
N ILE A 70 39.44 60.03 20.09
CA ILE A 70 39.93 61.19 20.87
C ILE A 70 41.42 61.46 20.61
N ALA A 71 42.22 60.42 20.33
CA ALA A 71 43.63 60.56 19.96
C ALA A 71 43.85 61.30 18.62
N ARG A 72 42.81 61.44 17.78
CA ARG A 72 42.86 62.26 16.56
C ARG A 72 42.69 63.75 16.81
N LEU A 73 42.11 64.13 17.97
CA LEU A 73 41.91 65.53 18.34
C LEU A 73 43.22 66.21 18.80
N VAL A 74 44.23 65.41 19.19
CA VAL A 74 45.54 65.89 19.62
C VAL A 74 46.53 65.75 18.46
N LYS A 75 47.01 66.88 17.93
CA LYS A 75 48.08 66.89 16.93
C LYS A 75 49.41 66.45 17.54
N ARG A 76 50.21 65.75 16.74
CA ARG A 76 51.57 65.33 17.10
C ARG A 76 52.51 66.51 17.39
N LEU A 77 53.15 66.48 18.56
CA LEU A 77 54.11 67.50 19.01
C LEU A 77 55.53 67.27 18.48
N ASP A 78 55.83 66.07 17.96
CA ASP A 78 57.16 65.65 17.51
C ASP A 78 57.41 65.90 16.01
N ILE A 79 56.40 65.64 15.16
CA ILE A 79 56.51 65.75 13.70
C ILE A 79 55.61 66.88 13.14
N GLY A 80 54.66 67.40 13.93
CA GLY A 80 53.72 68.46 13.52
C GLY A 80 52.57 67.99 12.62
N GLU A 81 52.77 66.89 11.88
CA GLU A 81 51.74 66.17 11.13
C GLU A 81 51.47 64.78 11.72
N GLY A 82 50.22 64.32 11.61
CA GLY A 82 49.75 63.04 12.16
C GLY A 82 49.06 63.14 13.52
N ASN A 83 48.61 61.98 14.01
CA ASN A 83 47.92 61.78 15.28
C ASN A 83 48.60 60.67 16.09
N TYR A 84 48.14 60.45 17.33
CA TYR A 84 48.65 59.42 18.25
C TYR A 84 47.81 58.13 18.22
N THR A 85 47.04 57.87 17.16
CA THR A 85 46.08 56.73 17.15
C THR A 85 46.79 55.39 17.14
N LYS A 86 47.90 55.23 16.39
CA LYS A 86 48.65 53.97 16.35
C LYS A 86 49.33 53.68 17.69
N GLU A 87 49.97 54.69 18.26
CA GLU A 87 50.60 54.59 19.58
C GLU A 87 49.58 54.28 20.69
N LEU A 88 48.32 54.69 20.54
CA LEU A 88 47.24 54.35 21.47
C LEU A 88 46.71 52.93 21.26
N GLU A 89 46.63 52.45 20.02
CA GLU A 89 46.23 51.08 19.68
C GLU A 89 47.32 50.04 20.06
N GLU A 90 48.59 50.44 20.02
CA GLU A 90 49.75 49.64 20.42
C GLU A 90 50.07 49.73 21.93
N ASP A 91 49.44 50.65 22.69
CA ASP A 91 49.64 50.74 24.14
C ASP A 91 49.06 49.52 24.87
N TYR A 92 49.92 48.88 25.67
CA TYR A 92 49.58 47.66 26.39
C TYR A 92 48.40 47.83 27.36
N TYR A 93 48.28 48.98 28.04
CA TYR A 93 47.20 49.20 29.02
C TYR A 93 45.86 49.47 28.33
N VAL A 94 45.86 50.17 27.18
CA VAL A 94 44.66 50.37 26.36
C VAL A 94 44.20 49.04 25.75
N TYR A 95 45.12 48.27 25.15
CA TYR A 95 44.83 46.96 24.59
C TYR A 95 44.27 46.00 25.66
N ALA A 96 44.91 45.93 26.84
CA ALA A 96 44.44 45.11 27.96
C ALA A 96 43.04 45.55 28.45
N ALA A 97 42.77 46.85 28.55
CA ALA A 97 41.47 47.36 28.98
C ALA A 97 40.35 47.06 27.96
N ILE A 98 40.65 47.14 26.65
CA ILE A 98 39.70 46.75 25.58
C ILE A 98 39.45 45.24 25.62
N SER A 99 40.49 44.42 25.76
CA SER A 99 40.37 42.96 25.89
C SER A 99 39.55 42.56 27.12
N GLN A 100 39.73 43.22 28.25
CA GLN A 100 38.95 42.97 29.46
C GLN A 100 37.47 43.35 29.25
N LEU A 101 37.21 44.51 28.64
CA LEU A 101 35.85 44.97 28.33
C LEU A 101 35.12 44.01 27.36
N GLN A 102 35.80 43.55 26.31
CA GLN A 102 35.28 42.53 25.39
C GLN A 102 34.99 41.20 26.09
N SER A 103 35.87 40.77 27.01
CA SER A 103 35.64 39.55 27.81
C SER A 103 34.38 39.65 28.69
N VAL A 104 34.11 40.81 29.28
CA VAL A 104 32.89 41.01 30.10
C VAL A 104 31.64 41.03 29.22
N ILE A 105 31.69 41.67 28.04
CA ILE A 105 30.58 41.66 27.06
C ILE A 105 30.25 40.23 26.63
N LEU A 106 31.27 39.44 26.24
CA LEU A 106 31.08 38.04 25.83
C LEU A 106 30.56 37.15 26.96
N ALA A 107 31.02 37.34 28.20
CA ALA A 107 30.51 36.63 29.35
C ALA A 107 29.04 36.99 29.65
N ASN A 108 28.66 38.26 29.49
CA ASN A 108 27.29 38.72 29.67
C ASN A 108 26.35 38.14 28.59
N GLU A 109 26.78 38.15 27.33
CA GLU A 109 26.03 37.52 26.22
C GLU A 109 25.84 36.02 26.44
N ALA A 110 26.85 35.30 26.94
CA ALA A 110 26.72 33.88 27.28
C ALA A 110 25.70 33.62 28.39
N GLN A 111 25.58 34.52 29.38
CA GLN A 111 24.55 34.46 30.42
C GLN A 111 23.15 34.80 29.88
N CYS A 112 23.03 35.76 28.96
CA CYS A 112 21.78 36.03 28.25
C CYS A 112 21.32 34.82 27.43
N GLU A 113 22.22 34.16 26.70
CA GLU A 113 21.87 32.99 25.90
C GLU A 113 21.52 31.77 26.79
N ALA A 114 22.19 31.60 27.93
CA ALA A 114 21.82 30.61 28.94
C ALA A 114 20.43 30.87 29.57
N PHE A 115 19.97 32.13 29.60
CA PHE A 115 18.59 32.46 29.97
C PHE A 115 17.60 32.12 28.85
N LYS A 116 17.93 32.45 27.59
CA LYS A 116 17.12 32.09 26.41
C LYS A 116 16.92 30.58 26.26
N ALA A 117 17.97 29.79 26.51
CA ALA A 117 17.92 28.33 26.53
C ALA A 117 16.92 27.72 27.55
N GLN A 118 16.43 28.50 28.53
CA GLN A 118 15.36 28.04 29.43
C GLN A 118 13.99 28.02 28.71
N PHE A 119 13.77 28.93 27.76
CA PHE A 119 12.54 29.02 26.98
C PHE A 119 12.56 28.16 25.71
N GLU A 120 13.75 27.92 25.13
CA GLU A 120 13.91 27.04 23.95
C GLU A 120 13.47 25.59 24.21
N LYS A 121 13.44 25.14 25.47
CA LYS A 121 12.89 23.83 25.86
C LYS A 121 11.41 23.63 25.48
N PHE A 122 10.70 24.72 25.21
CA PHE A 122 9.28 24.72 24.83
C PHE A 122 9.05 24.86 23.31
N ASP A 123 10.09 24.74 22.48
CA ASP A 123 10.01 24.95 21.03
C ASP A 123 8.96 24.09 20.29
N HIS A 124 8.72 22.89 20.80
CA HIS A 124 7.67 21.98 20.35
C HIS A 124 6.26 22.60 20.37
N LEU A 125 6.00 23.66 21.15
CA LEU A 125 4.71 24.34 21.21
C LEU A 125 4.38 25.16 19.95
N TRP A 126 5.37 25.60 19.18
CA TRP A 126 5.17 26.44 17.98
C TRP A 126 5.87 25.90 16.71
N LYS A 127 6.81 24.94 16.85
CA LYS A 127 7.44 24.26 15.70
C LYS A 127 6.64 23.05 15.21
N LYS A 128 5.80 22.43 16.05
CA LYS A 128 4.90 21.35 15.63
C LYS A 128 3.59 21.90 15.08
N ASP A 129 3.07 21.26 14.03
CA ASP A 129 1.74 21.56 13.51
C ASP A 129 0.66 21.03 14.48
N LEU A 130 -0.24 21.93 14.89
CA LEU A 130 -1.30 21.65 15.86
C LEU A 130 -2.32 20.62 15.34
N SER A 131 -2.60 20.61 14.04
CA SER A 131 -3.57 19.71 13.42
C SER A 131 -3.00 18.31 13.25
N VAL A 132 -1.73 18.20 12.82
CA VAL A 132 -1.04 16.93 12.63
C VAL A 132 -0.86 16.21 13.96
N SER A 133 -0.43 16.90 15.02
CA SER A 133 -0.27 16.28 16.35
C SER A 133 -1.58 15.83 16.98
N LEU A 134 -2.73 16.47 16.70
CA LEU A 134 -4.03 15.94 17.09
C LEU A 134 -4.36 14.66 16.30
N GLN A 135 -4.12 14.65 14.98
CA GLN A 135 -4.38 13.48 14.16
C GLN A 135 -3.51 12.28 14.57
N GLU A 136 -2.22 12.51 14.88
CA GLU A 136 -1.32 11.51 15.45
C GLU A 136 -1.85 10.96 16.78
N PHE A 137 -2.31 11.84 17.68
CA PHE A 137 -2.92 11.44 18.97
C PHE A 137 -4.19 10.60 18.78
N LEU A 138 -5.09 11.02 17.89
CA LEU A 138 -6.32 10.28 17.58
C LEU A 138 -6.01 8.89 17.00
N VAL A 139 -5.01 8.77 16.11
CA VAL A 139 -4.61 7.48 15.53
C VAL A 139 -3.90 6.59 16.54
N ALA A 140 -3.02 7.15 17.38
CA ALA A 140 -2.24 6.39 18.36
C ALA A 140 -3.09 5.90 19.55
N GLY A 141 -4.07 6.70 19.98
CA GLY A 141 -5.00 6.34 21.05
C GLY A 141 -6.28 5.63 20.58
N ALA A 142 -6.47 5.43 19.26
CA ALA A 142 -7.67 4.79 18.72
C ALA A 142 -7.83 3.35 19.22
N VAL A 143 -8.90 3.08 19.95
CA VAL A 143 -9.23 1.72 20.38
C VAL A 143 -9.94 1.00 19.23
N ALA A 144 -9.36 -0.09 18.74
CA ALA A 144 -9.98 -0.95 17.74
C ALA A 144 -11.07 -1.81 18.38
N GLN A 145 -12.33 -1.63 17.96
CA GLN A 145 -13.41 -2.53 18.35
C GLN A 145 -13.48 -3.76 17.43
N ALA A 146 -14.14 -4.83 17.91
CA ALA A 146 -14.32 -6.08 17.18
C ALA A 146 -15.07 -5.94 15.84
N ASP A 147 -15.80 -4.83 15.66
CA ASP A 147 -16.56 -4.46 14.45
C ASP A 147 -15.71 -3.68 13.41
N GLY A 148 -14.39 -3.64 13.57
CA GLY A 148 -13.45 -2.93 12.68
C GLY A 148 -13.49 -1.41 12.77
N THR A 149 -14.44 -0.84 13.52
CA THR A 149 -14.51 0.60 13.81
C THR A 149 -13.46 1.01 14.84
N ARG A 150 -12.83 2.17 14.59
CA ARG A 150 -11.90 2.82 15.53
C ARG A 150 -12.69 3.82 16.37
N GLN A 151 -12.68 3.65 17.68
CA GLN A 151 -13.24 4.63 18.60
C GLN A 151 -12.16 5.64 19.00
N ASP A 152 -12.55 6.91 19.17
CA ASP A 152 -11.67 7.97 19.67
C ASP A 152 -10.96 7.55 20.98
N PRO A 153 -9.77 8.11 21.28
CA PRO A 153 -9.05 7.82 22.52
C PRO A 153 -9.91 8.00 23.77
N PRO A 154 -9.69 7.20 24.84
CA PRO A 154 -10.48 7.31 26.07
C PRO A 154 -10.37 8.72 26.68
N LEU A 155 -11.44 9.17 27.36
CA LEU A 155 -11.52 10.50 27.96
C LEU A 155 -10.33 10.80 28.90
N GLU A 156 -9.84 9.77 29.60
CA GLU A 156 -8.65 9.85 30.47
C GLU A 156 -7.39 10.28 29.71
N ALA A 157 -7.21 9.85 28.45
CA ALA A 157 -6.07 10.25 27.63
C ALA A 157 -6.18 11.72 27.20
N PHE A 158 -7.40 12.19 26.87
CA PHE A 158 -7.65 13.61 26.61
C PHE A 158 -7.44 14.46 27.86
N GLU A 159 -7.92 14.02 29.04
CA GLU A 159 -7.69 14.74 30.30
C GLU A 159 -6.20 14.79 30.65
N ALA A 160 -5.47 13.68 30.51
CA ALA A 160 -4.04 13.61 30.77
C ALA A 160 -3.24 14.55 29.85
N GLU A 161 -3.59 14.62 28.56
CA GLU A 161 -2.91 15.50 27.61
C GLU A 161 -3.24 16.99 27.86
N ILE A 162 -4.49 17.32 28.17
CA ILE A 162 -4.87 18.69 28.59
C ILE A 162 -4.16 19.07 29.91
N ALA A 163 -4.05 18.14 30.86
CA ALA A 163 -3.32 18.34 32.11
C ALA A 163 -1.80 18.54 31.87
N ARG A 164 -1.21 17.82 30.91
CA ARG A 164 0.19 18.00 30.47
C ARG A 164 0.42 19.42 29.95
N PHE A 165 -0.47 19.92 29.09
CA PHE A 165 -0.40 21.30 28.60
C PHE A 165 -0.59 22.34 29.71
N LYS A 166 -1.52 22.13 30.66
CA LYS A 166 -1.63 23.01 31.85
C LYS A 166 -0.38 23.01 32.72
N GLY A 167 0.23 21.85 32.96
CA GLY A 167 1.49 21.77 33.70
C GLY A 167 2.64 22.51 33.01
N ILE A 168 2.66 22.54 31.67
CA ILE A 168 3.60 23.37 30.90
C ILE A 168 3.26 24.87 31.04
N GLN A 169 1.97 25.24 31.06
CA GLN A 169 1.56 26.62 31.33
C GLN A 169 2.07 27.11 32.69
N ASP A 170 1.90 26.30 33.74
CA ASP A 170 2.33 26.64 35.10
C ASP A 170 3.87 26.75 35.19
N GLN A 171 4.60 25.87 34.50
CA GLN A 171 6.07 25.97 34.37
C GLN A 171 6.49 27.28 33.67
N ILE A 172 5.84 27.63 32.56
CA ILE A 172 6.10 28.90 31.86
C ILE A 172 5.78 30.08 32.79
N GLN A 173 4.67 30.05 33.53
CA GLN A 173 4.30 31.13 34.45
C GLN A 173 5.32 31.27 35.60
N ALA A 174 5.84 30.18 36.14
CA ALA A 174 6.83 30.15 37.22
C ALA A 174 8.22 30.71 36.84
N LEU A 175 8.59 30.75 35.56
CA LEU A 175 9.85 31.37 35.11
C LEU A 175 9.89 32.88 35.43
N PRO A 176 11.04 33.48 35.71
CA PRO A 176 11.11 34.92 35.99
C PRO A 176 10.69 35.73 34.76
N GLN A 177 9.87 36.76 34.97
CA GLN A 177 9.36 37.63 33.90
C GLN A 177 10.41 38.64 33.39
N SER A 178 11.42 38.92 34.20
CA SER A 178 12.55 39.79 33.86
C SER A 178 13.76 39.39 34.70
N MET A 179 14.97 39.46 34.13
CA MET A 179 16.21 39.17 34.84
C MET A 179 17.26 40.24 34.55
N VAL A 180 17.99 40.69 35.57
CA VAL A 180 19.13 41.60 35.40
C VAL A 180 20.38 40.74 35.25
N ILE A 181 21.08 40.90 34.13
CA ILE A 181 22.29 40.17 33.73
C ILE A 181 23.37 41.22 33.47
N GLY A 182 24.27 41.39 34.43
CA GLY A 182 25.32 42.42 34.40
C GLY A 182 24.77 43.83 34.15
N TYR A 183 25.07 44.40 32.99
CA TYR A 183 24.63 45.74 32.58
C TYR A 183 23.29 45.77 31.83
N VAL A 184 22.69 44.60 31.55
CA VAL A 184 21.44 44.44 30.79
C VAL A 184 20.30 44.00 31.70
N LYS A 185 19.11 44.59 31.54
CA LYS A 185 17.85 44.03 32.01
C LYS A 185 17.15 43.33 30.85
N VAL A 186 16.96 42.02 30.97
CA VAL A 186 16.19 41.24 30.00
C VAL A 186 14.73 41.20 30.44
N ASP A 187 13.83 41.57 29.54
CA ASP A 187 12.38 41.42 29.69
C ASP A 187 11.87 40.23 28.85
N ALA A 188 11.26 39.25 29.52
CA ALA A 188 10.70 38.06 28.89
C ALA A 188 9.15 38.08 28.85
N ARG A 189 8.50 39.17 29.26
CA ARG A 189 7.02 39.24 29.36
C ARG A 189 6.32 38.89 28.04
N SER A 190 6.76 39.46 26.93
CA SER A 190 6.16 39.24 25.60
C SER A 190 6.35 37.81 25.11
N LEU A 191 7.54 37.23 25.29
CA LEU A 191 7.79 35.81 25.03
C LEU A 191 6.89 34.92 25.90
N LYS A 192 6.82 35.15 27.22
CA LYS A 192 5.94 34.39 28.13
C LYS A 192 4.47 34.47 27.71
N GLN A 193 3.99 35.65 27.32
CA GLN A 193 2.62 35.83 26.82
C GLN A 193 2.38 35.08 25.51
N ALA A 194 3.33 35.09 24.57
CA ALA A 194 3.25 34.30 23.35
C ALA A 194 3.22 32.79 23.63
N LEU A 195 4.05 32.29 24.55
CA LEU A 195 4.08 30.88 24.94
C LEU A 195 2.77 30.44 25.61
N VAL A 196 2.24 31.22 26.56
CA VAL A 196 0.93 30.96 27.18
C VAL A 196 -0.19 30.98 26.13
N THR A 197 -0.10 31.86 25.13
CA THR A 197 -1.05 31.89 24.00
C THR A 197 -0.98 30.61 23.16
N TRP A 198 0.22 30.07 22.89
CA TRP A 198 0.37 28.77 22.22
C TRP A 198 -0.20 27.63 23.04
N VAL A 199 0.10 27.53 24.35
CA VAL A 199 -0.50 26.51 25.22
C VAL A 199 -2.03 26.62 25.24
N SER A 200 -2.56 27.85 25.27
CA SER A 200 -4.00 28.10 25.20
C SER A 200 -4.61 27.60 23.88
N LYS A 201 -3.91 27.76 22.74
CA LYS A 201 -4.34 27.19 21.44
C LYS A 201 -4.35 25.66 21.46
N TRP A 202 -3.32 25.03 22.02
CA TRP A 202 -3.26 23.57 22.17
C TRP A 202 -4.44 23.07 23.02
N THR A 203 -4.61 23.62 24.23
CA THR A 203 -5.74 23.27 25.11
C THR A 203 -7.09 23.49 24.42
N TYR A 204 -7.29 24.64 23.78
CA TYR A 204 -8.51 24.95 23.05
C TYR A 204 -8.80 23.89 21.98
N LEU A 205 -7.82 23.49 21.18
CA LEU A 205 -7.98 22.53 20.10
C LEU A 205 -8.42 21.13 20.57
N TYR A 206 -7.82 20.58 21.65
CA TYR A 206 -8.29 19.32 22.24
C TYR A 206 -9.73 19.46 22.77
N THR A 207 -10.04 20.57 23.44
CA THR A 207 -11.40 20.79 23.97
C THR A 207 -12.44 21.08 22.89
N GLN A 208 -12.05 21.70 21.78
CA GLN A 208 -12.91 21.95 20.61
C GLN A 208 -13.23 20.64 19.89
N HIS A 209 -12.25 19.71 19.80
CA HIS A 209 -12.50 18.36 19.29
C HIS A 209 -13.52 17.62 20.16
N LEU A 210 -13.34 17.61 21.48
CA LEU A 210 -14.30 17.03 22.42
C LEU A 210 -15.69 17.67 22.29
N GLN A 211 -15.78 19.01 22.26
CA GLN A 211 -17.04 19.73 22.05
C GLN A 211 -17.72 19.32 20.72
N THR A 212 -16.99 19.30 19.62
CA THR A 212 -17.54 18.97 18.29
C THR A 212 -18.00 17.51 18.24
N SER A 213 -17.23 16.59 18.83
CA SER A 213 -17.59 15.16 18.93
C SER A 213 -18.86 14.96 19.76
N VAL A 214 -18.99 15.61 20.93
CA VAL A 214 -20.21 15.58 21.78
C VAL A 214 -21.41 16.17 21.04
N VAL A 215 -21.25 17.32 20.37
CA VAL A 215 -22.36 17.97 19.64
C VAL A 215 -22.83 17.08 18.49
N SER A 216 -21.92 16.57 17.65
CA SER A 216 -22.28 15.71 16.52
C SER A 216 -22.93 14.41 16.99
N THR A 217 -22.34 13.72 17.99
CA THR A 217 -22.88 12.45 18.48
C THR A 217 -24.27 12.60 19.10
N VAL A 218 -24.51 13.66 19.89
CA VAL A 218 -25.83 13.97 20.45
C VAL A 218 -26.83 14.33 19.35
N GLU A 219 -26.45 15.13 18.35
CA GLU A 219 -27.33 15.46 17.23
C GLU A 219 -27.69 14.25 16.38
N ASP A 220 -26.73 13.40 16.06
CA ASP A 220 -26.94 12.22 15.21
C ASP A 220 -27.73 11.13 15.94
N LEU A 221 -27.61 11.05 17.27
CA LEU A 221 -28.51 10.27 18.10
C LEU A 221 -29.95 10.83 18.07
N HIS A 222 -30.14 12.15 18.16
CA HIS A 222 -31.48 12.75 18.09
C HIS A 222 -32.11 12.64 16.70
N LYS A 223 -31.33 12.82 15.62
CA LYS A 223 -31.76 12.58 14.24
C LYS A 223 -32.21 11.12 14.06
N PHE A 224 -31.43 10.17 14.57
CA PHE A 224 -31.79 8.75 14.56
C PHE A 224 -33.06 8.47 15.36
N MET A 225 -33.14 8.88 16.63
CA MET A 225 -34.32 8.68 17.47
C MET A 225 -35.58 9.31 16.84
N GLY A 226 -35.47 10.50 16.26
CA GLY A 226 -36.56 11.17 15.56
C GLY A 226 -37.01 10.44 14.29
N ALA A 227 -36.06 9.97 13.47
CA ALA A 227 -36.36 9.19 12.27
C ALA A 227 -36.99 7.84 12.62
N SER A 228 -36.39 7.09 13.55
CA SER A 228 -36.94 5.81 14.04
C SER A 228 -38.31 5.98 14.67
N ASN A 229 -38.54 7.03 15.48
CA ASN A 229 -39.86 7.31 16.03
C ASN A 229 -40.87 7.64 14.94
N LYS A 230 -40.51 8.45 13.93
CA LYS A 230 -41.37 8.76 12.78
C LYS A 230 -41.72 7.51 11.97
N THR A 231 -40.78 6.59 11.78
CA THR A 231 -41.06 5.32 11.08
C THR A 231 -41.93 4.38 11.92
N LEU A 232 -41.69 4.25 13.22
CA LEU A 232 -42.58 3.51 14.12
C LEU A 232 -43.98 4.14 14.22
N ASP A 233 -44.11 5.46 14.12
CA ASP A 233 -45.41 6.15 14.11
C ASP A 233 -46.14 6.06 12.75
N LYS A 234 -45.50 5.55 11.67
CA LYS A 234 -46.21 5.23 10.40
C LYS A 234 -47.26 4.14 10.66
N ARG A 235 -48.53 4.38 10.28
CA ARG A 235 -49.56 3.34 10.28
C ARG A 235 -49.45 2.44 9.05
N ILE A 236 -49.58 1.14 9.25
CA ILE A 236 -49.63 0.13 8.17
C ILE A 236 -51.08 -0.06 7.71
N GLY A 237 -51.32 -0.47 6.45
CA GLY A 237 -52.66 -0.53 5.83
C GLY A 237 -53.74 -1.23 6.66
N SER A 238 -53.39 -2.30 7.37
CA SER A 238 -54.31 -3.02 8.28
C SER A 238 -54.86 -2.16 9.43
N GLU A 239 -54.10 -1.17 9.92
CA GLU A 239 -54.51 -0.23 10.98
C GLU A 239 -55.30 0.97 10.42
N ARG A 240 -55.37 1.09 9.09
CA ARG A 240 -56.12 2.12 8.37
C ARG A 240 -57.52 1.63 8.04
N ALA A 241 -57.67 0.32 7.81
CA ALA A 241 -58.95 -0.35 7.60
C ALA A 241 -59.75 -0.56 8.90
N SER A 242 -59.11 -0.65 10.07
CA SER A 242 -59.80 -0.83 11.36
C SER A 242 -60.58 0.39 11.84
N ASP A 243 -60.31 1.58 11.30
CA ASP A 243 -60.98 2.83 11.66
C ASP A 243 -62.27 3.07 10.83
N VAL A 244 -62.61 2.17 9.89
CA VAL A 244 -63.82 2.29 9.06
C VAL A 244 -64.95 1.45 9.66
N GLU A 245 -65.99 2.10 10.18
CA GLU A 245 -67.24 1.43 10.57
C GLU A 245 -67.98 0.92 9.32
N GLY A 246 -67.72 -0.34 8.95
CA GLY A 246 -68.32 -1.04 7.81
C GLY A 246 -67.81 -2.48 7.75
N GLY A 247 -68.47 -3.34 6.97
CA GLY A 247 -68.01 -4.72 6.77
C GLY A 247 -66.61 -4.74 6.14
N ALA A 248 -65.83 -5.81 6.36
CA ALA A 248 -64.44 -5.89 5.90
C ALA A 248 -64.24 -5.60 4.39
N GLU A 249 -65.22 -5.96 3.55
CA GLU A 249 -65.26 -5.59 2.13
C GLU A 249 -65.37 -4.07 1.91
N GLN A 250 -66.29 -3.40 2.60
CA GLN A 250 -66.50 -1.95 2.49
C GLN A 250 -65.33 -1.14 3.07
N ALA A 251 -64.73 -1.62 4.16
CA ALA A 251 -63.52 -1.04 4.72
C ALA A 251 -62.31 -1.16 3.77
N MET A 252 -62.23 -2.27 3.01
CA MET A 252 -61.17 -2.51 2.03
C MET A 252 -61.38 -1.68 0.74
N GLU A 253 -62.61 -1.56 0.24
CA GLU A 253 -62.95 -0.66 -0.88
C GLU A 253 -62.75 0.82 -0.53
N ALA A 254 -63.16 1.26 0.68
CA ALA A 254 -63.01 2.65 1.11
C ALA A 254 -61.55 3.06 1.40
N SER A 255 -60.67 2.10 1.71
CA SER A 255 -59.26 2.36 2.07
C SER A 255 -58.33 2.55 0.87
N PHE A 256 -58.79 2.30 -0.36
CA PHE A 256 -57.94 2.34 -1.54
C PHE A 256 -58.56 3.11 -2.71
N HIS A 257 -57.89 4.17 -3.14
CA HIS A 257 -58.27 4.92 -4.33
C HIS A 257 -57.86 4.14 -5.58
N ILE A 258 -58.84 3.56 -6.27
CA ILE A 258 -58.71 3.03 -7.63
C ILE A 258 -58.36 4.22 -8.55
N MET A 259 -57.21 4.16 -9.22
CA MET A 259 -56.83 5.16 -10.21
C MET A 259 -57.59 4.95 -11.53
N ASP A 260 -57.72 5.99 -12.33
CA ASP A 260 -58.49 5.95 -13.57
C ASP A 260 -57.87 4.95 -14.57
N GLY A 261 -58.55 3.82 -14.81
CA GLY A 261 -58.08 2.69 -15.62
C GLY A 261 -57.40 1.52 -14.86
N GLU A 262 -57.26 1.59 -13.54
CA GLU A 262 -56.72 0.51 -12.69
C GLU A 262 -57.82 -0.53 -12.36
N THR A 263 -57.54 -1.83 -12.47
CA THR A 263 -58.52 -2.87 -12.07
C THR A 263 -58.55 -3.07 -10.56
N VAL A 264 -59.67 -3.59 -10.02
CA VAL A 264 -59.83 -3.88 -8.58
C VAL A 264 -58.77 -4.85 -8.04
N GLU A 265 -58.22 -5.74 -8.87
CA GLU A 265 -57.17 -6.67 -8.45
C GLU A 265 -55.76 -6.06 -8.50
N GLU A 266 -55.47 -5.16 -9.46
CA GLU A 266 -54.24 -4.35 -9.46
C GLU A 266 -54.23 -3.40 -8.25
N ALA A 267 -55.38 -2.81 -7.95
CA ALA A 267 -55.63 -1.98 -6.77
C ALA A 267 -55.32 -2.74 -5.47
N LYS A 268 -55.94 -3.92 -5.26
CA LYS A 268 -55.65 -4.79 -4.09
C LYS A 268 -54.17 -5.17 -4.00
N LYS A 269 -53.53 -5.47 -5.13
CA LYS A 269 -52.12 -5.83 -5.19
C LYS A 269 -51.22 -4.66 -4.78
N ARG A 270 -51.46 -3.45 -5.30
CA ARG A 270 -50.73 -2.24 -4.91
C ARG A 270 -50.91 -1.93 -3.43
N TRP A 271 -52.12 -2.05 -2.88
CA TRP A 271 -52.36 -1.90 -1.44
C TRP A 271 -51.57 -2.92 -0.60
N ALA A 272 -51.52 -4.19 -1.03
CA ALA A 272 -50.76 -5.23 -0.35
C ALA A 272 -49.24 -5.02 -0.45
N ASP A 273 -48.75 -4.52 -1.58
CA ASP A 273 -47.33 -4.18 -1.80
C ASP A 273 -46.92 -2.94 -0.97
N GLU A 274 -47.75 -1.89 -0.92
CA GLU A 274 -47.57 -0.71 -0.05
C GLU A 274 -47.56 -1.11 1.44
N THR A 275 -48.49 -1.99 1.84
CA THR A 275 -48.60 -2.52 3.21
C THR A 275 -47.37 -3.36 3.58
N ARG A 276 -46.87 -4.19 2.66
CA ARG A 276 -45.64 -4.98 2.86
C ARG A 276 -44.41 -4.08 2.94
N HIS A 277 -44.28 -3.08 2.08
CA HIS A 277 -43.16 -2.13 2.13
C HIS A 277 -43.14 -1.35 3.45
N GLY A 278 -44.31 -0.89 3.93
CA GLY A 278 -44.45 -0.29 5.26
C GLY A 278 -44.05 -1.21 6.42
N LEU A 279 -44.32 -2.53 6.31
CA LEU A 279 -43.86 -3.52 7.29
C LEU A 279 -42.32 -3.65 7.28
N TYR A 280 -41.70 -3.75 6.11
CA TYR A 280 -40.24 -3.87 5.98
C TYR A 280 -39.51 -2.60 6.50
N ASP A 281 -40.03 -1.40 6.22
CA ASP A 281 -39.57 -0.12 6.77
C ASP A 281 -39.56 -0.11 8.31
N ILE A 282 -40.65 -0.58 8.91
CA ILE A 282 -40.80 -0.65 10.37
C ILE A 282 -39.86 -1.70 10.94
N MET A 283 -39.82 -2.91 10.36
CA MET A 283 -38.93 -3.99 10.80
C MET A 283 -37.46 -3.58 10.71
N SER A 284 -37.02 -2.82 9.69
CA SER A 284 -35.63 -2.36 9.61
C SER A 284 -35.35 -1.36 10.72
N SER A 285 -36.27 -0.42 10.96
CA SER A 285 -36.16 0.51 12.08
C SER A 285 -36.08 -0.21 13.44
N MET A 286 -36.84 -1.30 13.63
CA MET A 286 -36.76 -2.13 14.84
C MET A 286 -35.40 -2.83 14.97
N ARG A 287 -34.91 -3.42 13.87
CA ARG A 287 -33.59 -4.05 13.80
C ARG A 287 -32.47 -3.06 14.10
N ASP A 288 -32.54 -1.86 13.57
CA ASP A 288 -31.52 -0.83 13.72
C ASP A 288 -31.51 -0.29 15.17
N ILE A 289 -32.70 -0.10 15.79
CA ILE A 289 -32.82 0.18 17.23
C ILE A 289 -32.16 -0.93 18.07
N ARG A 290 -32.37 -2.20 17.70
CA ARG A 290 -31.80 -3.36 18.40
C ARG A 290 -30.28 -3.43 18.25
N LYS A 291 -29.76 -3.42 17.02
CA LYS A 291 -28.30 -3.49 16.73
C LYS A 291 -27.55 -2.30 17.34
N ARG A 292 -28.18 -1.12 17.42
CA ARG A 292 -27.60 0.07 18.05
C ARG A 292 -27.86 0.17 19.57
N SER A 293 -28.62 -0.74 20.19
CA SER A 293 -29.06 -0.64 21.59
C SER A 293 -27.92 -0.52 22.58
N ASP A 294 -27.07 -1.53 22.61
CA ASP A 294 -26.07 -1.67 23.67
C ASP A 294 -24.99 -0.59 23.53
N ARG A 295 -24.64 -0.24 22.28
CA ARG A 295 -23.76 0.90 21.94
C ARG A 295 -24.38 2.25 22.32
N THR A 296 -25.70 2.42 22.20
CA THR A 296 -26.39 3.67 22.56
C THR A 296 -26.53 3.83 24.06
N GLU A 297 -26.74 2.74 24.80
CA GLU A 297 -26.74 2.81 26.26
C GLU A 297 -25.33 3.04 26.82
N ALA A 298 -24.32 2.36 26.27
CA ALA A 298 -22.92 2.53 26.68
C ALA A 298 -22.29 3.90 26.31
N MET A 299 -22.89 4.70 25.42
CA MET A 299 -22.36 6.03 25.07
C MET A 299 -22.84 7.16 25.98
N PHE A 300 -23.92 6.99 26.74
CA PHE A 300 -24.44 8.09 27.59
C PHE A 300 -23.48 8.45 28.73
N ASP A 301 -22.93 7.46 29.46
CA ASP A 301 -22.05 7.73 30.60
C ASP A 301 -20.71 8.40 30.20
N PRO A 302 -20.03 7.96 29.12
CA PRO A 302 -18.88 8.69 28.57
C PRO A 302 -19.22 10.11 28.12
N LEU A 303 -20.36 10.32 27.45
CA LEU A 303 -20.77 11.66 27.02
C LEU A 303 -21.04 12.59 28.22
N GLN A 304 -21.76 12.13 29.25
CA GLN A 304 -21.94 12.90 30.49
C GLN A 304 -20.60 13.23 31.16
N SER A 305 -19.67 12.26 31.18
CA SER A 305 -18.31 12.46 31.69
C SER A 305 -17.52 13.50 30.88
N THR A 306 -17.65 13.52 29.55
CA THR A 306 -17.01 14.54 28.70
C THR A 306 -17.58 15.94 28.95
N VAL A 307 -18.90 16.06 29.19
CA VAL A 307 -19.55 17.34 29.53
C VAL A 307 -19.09 17.85 30.90
N ALA A 308 -18.97 16.97 31.89
CA ALA A 308 -18.40 17.32 33.19
C ALA A 308 -16.94 17.79 33.08
N LEU A 309 -16.15 17.14 32.23
CA LEU A 309 -14.77 17.55 31.94
C LEU A 309 -14.71 18.94 31.29
N LEU A 310 -15.47 19.18 30.23
CA LEU A 310 -15.54 20.49 29.55
C LEU A 310 -15.98 21.62 30.49
N SER A 311 -16.95 21.32 31.38
CA SER A 311 -17.39 22.25 32.43
C SER A 311 -16.26 22.61 33.40
N ARG A 312 -15.44 21.65 33.82
CA ARG A 312 -14.24 21.87 34.66
C ARG A 312 -13.16 22.69 33.96
N TYR A 313 -13.12 22.68 32.63
CA TYR A 313 -12.25 23.55 31.82
C TYR A 313 -12.89 24.91 31.47
N ASN A 314 -14.04 25.25 32.07
CA ASN A 314 -14.78 26.50 31.86
C ASN A 314 -15.24 26.71 30.40
N ILE A 315 -15.56 25.60 29.71
CA ILE A 315 -16.08 25.61 28.34
C ILE A 315 -17.57 25.31 28.38
N VAL A 316 -18.35 26.35 28.10
CA VAL A 316 -19.81 26.28 28.12
C VAL A 316 -20.30 25.64 26.82
N LEU A 317 -20.95 24.50 26.93
CA LEU A 317 -21.73 23.91 25.84
C LEU A 317 -23.07 24.63 25.69
N PRO A 318 -23.66 24.70 24.49
CA PRO A 318 -24.99 25.28 24.32
C PRO A 318 -26.05 24.54 25.15
N ASP A 319 -26.93 25.28 25.84
CA ASP A 319 -28.01 24.70 26.67
C ASP A 319 -28.90 23.71 25.88
N SER A 320 -29.07 23.95 24.57
CA SER A 320 -29.79 23.07 23.65
C SER A 320 -29.15 21.69 23.43
N VAL A 321 -27.88 21.52 23.78
CA VAL A 321 -27.14 20.24 23.71
C VAL A 321 -27.19 19.56 25.08
N LEU A 322 -27.14 20.34 26.16
CA LEU A 322 -27.28 19.86 27.53
C LEU A 322 -28.68 19.25 27.77
N SER A 323 -29.77 19.97 27.47
CA SER A 323 -31.13 19.42 27.61
C SER A 323 -31.33 18.17 26.75
N LYS A 324 -30.82 18.16 25.51
CA LYS A 324 -30.83 16.96 24.65
C LYS A 324 -30.09 15.77 25.27
N LEU A 325 -28.94 15.99 25.90
CA LEU A 325 -28.19 14.91 26.54
C LEU A 325 -28.89 14.38 27.80
N GLU A 326 -29.54 15.25 28.58
CA GLU A 326 -30.35 14.88 29.75
C GLU A 326 -31.65 14.15 29.38
N GLU A 327 -32.33 14.60 28.32
CA GLU A 327 -33.55 13.97 27.78
C GLU A 327 -33.24 12.67 27.02
N GLY A 328 -32.03 12.53 26.45
CA GLY A 328 -31.61 11.41 25.62
C GLY A 328 -31.93 10.01 26.18
N PRO A 329 -31.54 9.66 27.43
CA PRO A 329 -31.86 8.38 28.04
C PRO A 329 -33.37 8.13 28.22
N LEU A 330 -34.17 9.18 28.46
CA LEU A 330 -35.62 9.09 28.59
C LEU A 330 -36.30 8.88 27.23
N LEU A 331 -35.86 9.63 26.21
CA LEU A 331 -36.30 9.46 24.82
C LEU A 331 -35.93 8.07 24.30
N TRP A 332 -34.73 7.56 24.62
CA TRP A 332 -34.29 6.21 24.25
C TRP A 332 -35.15 5.13 24.88
N ARG A 333 -35.44 5.22 26.18
CA ARG A 333 -36.37 4.29 26.88
C ARG A 333 -37.79 4.35 26.31
N SER A 334 -38.28 5.55 25.99
CA SER A 334 -39.59 5.75 25.34
C SER A 334 -39.63 5.12 23.95
N LEU A 335 -38.58 5.28 23.14
CA LEU A 335 -38.43 4.66 21.83
C LEU A 335 -38.40 3.13 21.90
N LYS A 336 -37.64 2.54 22.85
CA LYS A 336 -37.68 1.09 23.10
C LYS A 336 -39.09 0.62 23.47
N LYS A 337 -39.79 1.33 24.36
CA LYS A 337 -41.17 0.99 24.74
C LYS A 337 -42.12 1.03 23.55
N LYS A 338 -42.07 2.09 22.72
CA LYS A 338 -42.83 2.19 21.48
C LYS A 338 -42.51 1.07 20.50
N MET A 339 -41.24 0.72 20.33
CA MET A 339 -40.80 -0.39 19.49
C MET A 339 -41.44 -1.71 19.93
N PHE A 340 -41.40 -2.03 21.23
CA PHE A 340 -42.04 -3.24 21.75
C PHE A 340 -43.56 -3.24 21.56
N GLN A 341 -44.23 -2.11 21.81
CA GLN A 341 -45.68 -1.96 21.58
C GLN A 341 -46.05 -2.14 20.09
N ARG A 342 -45.27 -1.57 19.17
CA ARG A 342 -45.47 -1.76 17.73
C ARG A 342 -45.19 -3.18 17.27
N ARG A 343 -44.17 -3.83 17.82
CA ARG A 343 -43.86 -5.24 17.55
C ARG A 343 -45.01 -6.16 17.97
N GLU A 344 -45.63 -5.88 19.12
CA GLU A 344 -46.80 -6.61 19.61
C GLU A 344 -48.02 -6.37 18.71
N ALA A 345 -48.32 -5.11 18.35
CA ALA A 345 -49.43 -4.78 17.45
C ALA A 345 -49.28 -5.41 16.04
N LEU A 346 -48.06 -5.49 15.52
CA LEU A 346 -47.77 -6.05 14.20
C LEU A 346 -47.48 -7.56 14.23
N ALA A 347 -47.53 -8.22 15.40
CA ALA A 347 -47.10 -9.60 15.58
C ALA A 347 -47.83 -10.58 14.62
N ALA A 348 -49.14 -10.42 14.40
CA ALA A 348 -49.89 -11.29 13.49
C ALA A 348 -49.41 -11.18 12.03
N MET A 349 -49.13 -9.96 11.55
CA MET A 349 -48.57 -9.72 10.21
C MET A 349 -47.11 -10.19 10.11
N GLN A 350 -46.32 -9.98 11.17
CA GLN A 350 -44.94 -10.47 11.25
C GLN A 350 -44.89 -12.01 11.16
N GLN A 351 -45.79 -12.73 11.85
CA GLN A 351 -45.86 -14.19 11.75
C GLN A 351 -46.31 -14.67 10.37
N GLY A 352 -47.25 -13.97 9.72
CA GLY A 352 -47.66 -14.27 8.35
C GLY A 352 -46.51 -14.16 7.34
N GLU A 353 -45.83 -13.00 7.31
CA GLU A 353 -44.68 -12.78 6.42
C GLU A 353 -43.50 -13.71 6.79
N ALA A 354 -43.29 -14.04 8.07
CA ALA A 354 -42.27 -14.99 8.50
C ALA A 354 -42.52 -16.42 7.98
N ILE A 355 -43.76 -16.89 7.97
CA ILE A 355 -44.15 -18.18 7.36
C ILE A 355 -43.89 -18.13 5.85
N ASP A 356 -44.18 -17.01 5.19
CA ASP A 356 -43.92 -16.85 3.77
C ASP A 356 -42.43 -16.74 3.41
N ILE A 357 -41.62 -16.06 4.22
CA ILE A 357 -40.15 -16.04 4.08
C ILE A 357 -39.59 -17.45 4.26
N ARG A 358 -40.07 -18.21 5.26
CA ARG A 358 -39.66 -19.61 5.44
C ARG A 358 -40.03 -20.47 4.24
N ARG A 359 -41.27 -20.39 3.74
CA ARG A 359 -41.73 -21.08 2.54
C ARG A 359 -40.88 -20.75 1.30
N LYS A 360 -40.55 -19.46 1.11
CA LYS A 360 -39.66 -18.99 0.03
C LYS A 360 -38.23 -19.53 0.21
N SER A 361 -37.71 -19.53 1.42
CA SER A 361 -36.38 -20.05 1.78
C SER A 361 -36.24 -21.56 1.54
N ASP A 362 -37.24 -22.34 1.92
CA ASP A 362 -37.27 -23.79 1.75
C ASP A 362 -37.34 -24.15 0.25
N ALA A 363 -38.26 -23.52 -0.49
CA ALA A 363 -38.35 -23.66 -1.95
C ALA A 363 -37.10 -23.16 -2.69
N PHE A 364 -36.45 -22.10 -2.19
CA PHE A 364 -35.17 -21.62 -2.73
C PHE A 364 -34.06 -22.66 -2.51
N GLY A 365 -34.02 -23.32 -1.35
CA GLY A 365 -33.10 -24.42 -1.05
C GLY A 365 -33.21 -25.57 -2.07
N GLU A 366 -34.43 -26.01 -2.39
CA GLU A 366 -34.65 -27.04 -3.43
C GLU A 366 -34.13 -26.59 -4.80
N ARG A 367 -34.41 -25.34 -5.21
CA ARG A 367 -33.89 -24.77 -6.47
C ARG A 367 -32.36 -24.68 -6.49
N VAL A 368 -31.72 -24.39 -5.35
CA VAL A 368 -30.26 -24.37 -5.20
C VAL A 368 -29.68 -25.77 -5.38
N GLU A 369 -30.31 -26.82 -4.83
CA GLU A 369 -29.85 -28.19 -5.04
C GLU A 369 -30.03 -28.66 -6.49
N GLU A 370 -31.14 -28.33 -7.14
CA GLU A 370 -31.29 -28.58 -8.58
C GLU A 370 -30.24 -27.83 -9.40
N PHE A 371 -30.01 -26.55 -9.10
CA PHE A 371 -29.02 -25.75 -9.77
C PHE A 371 -27.61 -26.32 -9.57
N ARG A 372 -27.30 -26.86 -8.38
CA ARG A 372 -26.03 -27.56 -8.12
C ARG A 372 -25.86 -28.79 -9.01
N LYS A 373 -26.90 -29.62 -9.15
CA LYS A 373 -26.90 -30.80 -10.03
C LYS A 373 -26.73 -30.40 -11.50
N PHE A 374 -27.43 -29.34 -11.93
CA PHE A 374 -27.32 -28.77 -13.28
C PHE A 374 -25.91 -28.21 -13.57
N PHE A 375 -25.32 -27.48 -12.62
CA PHE A 375 -23.97 -26.95 -12.72
C PHE A 375 -22.92 -28.06 -12.84
N GLN A 376 -23.01 -29.11 -12.01
CA GLN A 376 -22.13 -30.28 -12.11
C GLN A 376 -22.26 -31.04 -13.44
N ALA A 377 -23.46 -31.08 -14.02
CA ALA A 377 -23.71 -31.78 -15.28
C ALA A 377 -23.33 -30.98 -16.54
N LYS A 378 -23.28 -29.64 -16.47
CA LYS A 378 -23.13 -28.76 -17.65
C LYS A 378 -21.97 -27.79 -17.61
N ALA A 379 -21.36 -27.47 -16.46
CA ALA A 379 -20.15 -26.66 -16.47
C ALA A 379 -18.99 -27.44 -17.13
N PRO A 380 -18.04 -26.76 -17.79
CA PRO A 380 -16.99 -27.39 -18.61
C PRO A 380 -15.88 -28.05 -17.77
N PHE A 381 -16.23 -29.07 -16.98
CA PHE A 381 -15.34 -29.94 -16.22
C PHE A 381 -14.71 -31.05 -17.07
N THR A 382 -15.33 -31.37 -18.21
CA THR A 382 -14.92 -32.37 -19.19
C THR A 382 -14.89 -31.75 -20.59
N VAL A 383 -14.19 -32.39 -21.53
CA VAL A 383 -14.04 -31.94 -22.91
C VAL A 383 -14.38 -33.09 -23.86
N ALA A 384 -14.98 -32.79 -25.00
CA ALA A 384 -15.37 -33.79 -26.00
C ALA A 384 -14.16 -34.29 -26.82
N GLY A 385 -13.29 -35.07 -26.20
CA GLY A 385 -12.17 -35.73 -26.87
C GLY A 385 -11.01 -36.11 -25.94
N PRO A 386 -10.04 -36.89 -26.42
CA PRO A 386 -8.87 -37.31 -25.64
C PRO A 386 -7.81 -36.21 -25.45
N GLU A 387 -7.95 -35.06 -26.12
CA GLU A 387 -6.93 -34.01 -26.18
C GLU A 387 -7.55 -32.61 -26.01
N LEU A 388 -6.79 -31.71 -25.38
CA LEU A 388 -7.11 -30.28 -25.34
C LEU A 388 -6.67 -29.60 -26.64
N LYS A 389 -7.52 -28.69 -27.13
CA LYS A 389 -7.32 -27.93 -28.36
C LYS A 389 -7.87 -26.53 -28.21
N LEU A 390 -7.36 -25.59 -29.01
CA LEU A 390 -7.82 -24.19 -29.04
C LEU A 390 -9.32 -24.05 -29.34
N GLU A 391 -9.89 -24.95 -30.16
CA GLU A 391 -11.33 -24.98 -30.48
C GLU A 391 -12.24 -25.21 -29.26
N HIS A 392 -11.72 -25.81 -28.18
CA HIS A 392 -12.47 -26.05 -26.95
C HIS A 392 -12.48 -24.86 -25.99
N VAL A 393 -11.55 -23.91 -26.15
CA VAL A 393 -11.35 -22.78 -25.24
C VAL A 393 -12.49 -21.75 -25.35
N GLN A 394 -12.86 -21.35 -26.56
CA GLN A 394 -13.89 -20.32 -26.78
C GLN A 394 -15.30 -20.76 -26.33
N PRO A 395 -15.78 -21.99 -26.60
CA PRO A 395 -17.04 -22.49 -26.06
C PRO A 395 -17.04 -22.59 -24.53
N ALA A 396 -15.92 -22.98 -23.91
CA ALA A 396 -15.81 -23.07 -22.46
C ALA A 396 -15.93 -21.69 -21.79
N TYR A 397 -15.29 -20.65 -22.32
CA TYR A 397 -15.48 -19.27 -21.83
C TYR A 397 -16.90 -18.78 -22.01
N ALA A 398 -17.50 -18.96 -23.20
CA ALA A 398 -18.89 -18.54 -23.45
C ALA A 398 -19.87 -19.21 -22.46
N MET A 399 -19.61 -20.47 -22.09
CA MET A 399 -20.37 -21.20 -21.08
C MET A 399 -20.11 -20.69 -19.65
N LEU A 400 -18.85 -20.42 -19.27
CA LEU A 400 -18.51 -19.81 -17.98
C LEU A 400 -19.16 -18.44 -17.79
N ASP A 401 -19.12 -17.58 -18.80
CA ASP A 401 -19.73 -16.26 -18.77
C ASP A 401 -21.27 -16.34 -18.74
N ALA A 402 -21.86 -17.31 -19.44
CA ALA A 402 -23.29 -17.59 -19.35
C ALA A 402 -23.71 -18.08 -17.95
N PHE A 403 -22.88 -18.86 -17.26
CA PHE A 403 -23.11 -19.23 -15.86
C PHE A 403 -22.87 -18.04 -14.89
N HIS A 404 -21.91 -17.15 -15.16
CA HIS A 404 -21.57 -16.05 -14.26
C HIS A 404 -22.53 -14.86 -14.36
N HIS A 405 -22.88 -14.44 -15.58
CA HIS A 405 -23.65 -13.22 -15.86
C HIS A 405 -24.88 -13.44 -16.75
N GLY A 406 -24.87 -14.45 -17.62
CA GLY A 406 -25.94 -14.68 -18.59
C GLY A 406 -27.08 -15.59 -18.10
N HIS A 407 -27.61 -16.37 -19.02
CA HIS A 407 -28.59 -17.42 -18.77
C HIS A 407 -28.16 -18.71 -19.46
N VAL A 408 -28.22 -19.82 -18.74
CA VAL A 408 -28.04 -21.15 -19.33
C VAL A 408 -29.40 -21.85 -19.31
N GLU A 409 -29.95 -22.09 -20.51
CA GLU A 409 -31.23 -22.80 -20.70
C GLU A 409 -32.38 -22.30 -19.81
N SER A 410 -32.66 -20.99 -19.88
CA SER A 410 -33.74 -20.34 -19.12
C SER A 410 -33.58 -20.34 -17.58
N ARG A 411 -32.47 -20.80 -17.02
CA ARG A 411 -32.14 -20.60 -15.58
C ARG A 411 -31.35 -19.30 -15.37
N PRO A 412 -31.55 -18.57 -14.26
CA PRO A 412 -30.76 -17.39 -13.91
C PRO A 412 -29.29 -17.73 -13.62
N SER A 413 -28.39 -16.76 -13.78
CA SER A 413 -26.95 -16.90 -13.49
C SER A 413 -26.67 -17.19 -12.01
N VAL A 414 -25.48 -17.72 -11.73
CA VAL A 414 -24.94 -17.89 -10.37
C VAL A 414 -25.04 -16.58 -9.59
N THR A 415 -24.68 -15.45 -10.21
CA THR A 415 -24.74 -14.12 -9.59
C THR A 415 -26.17 -13.69 -9.27
N ALA A 416 -27.14 -13.93 -10.16
CA ALA A 416 -28.54 -13.60 -9.89
C ALA A 416 -29.14 -14.45 -8.77
N ILE A 417 -28.80 -15.74 -8.70
CA ILE A 417 -29.22 -16.63 -7.61
C ILE A 417 -28.55 -16.23 -6.28
N ILE A 418 -27.29 -15.79 -6.30
CA ILE A 418 -26.62 -15.25 -5.10
C ILE A 418 -27.30 -13.97 -4.63
N ALA A 419 -27.65 -13.04 -5.53
CA ALA A 419 -28.36 -11.82 -5.16
C ALA A 419 -29.76 -12.11 -4.55
N GLU A 420 -30.46 -13.11 -5.07
CA GLU A 420 -31.72 -13.58 -4.47
C GLU A 420 -31.49 -14.24 -3.08
N ALA A 421 -30.40 -15.00 -2.91
CA ALA A 421 -30.00 -15.55 -1.61
C ALA A 421 -29.62 -14.46 -0.59
N GLU A 422 -28.94 -13.39 -1.03
CA GLU A 422 -28.60 -12.23 -0.21
C GLU A 422 -29.87 -11.48 0.22
N HIS A 423 -30.80 -11.22 -0.70
CA HIS A 423 -32.11 -10.63 -0.37
C HIS A 423 -32.93 -11.51 0.60
N LEU A 424 -32.95 -12.84 0.40
CA LEU A 424 -33.61 -13.77 1.34
C LEU A 424 -32.93 -13.77 2.72
N ARG A 425 -31.60 -13.69 2.77
CA ARG A 425 -30.82 -13.58 4.01
C ARG A 425 -31.10 -12.26 4.74
N GLU A 426 -31.20 -11.15 4.01
CA GLU A 426 -31.60 -9.86 4.58
C GLU A 426 -33.01 -9.91 5.16
N SER A 427 -33.98 -10.52 4.45
CA SER A 427 -35.32 -10.80 4.98
C SER A 427 -35.30 -11.73 6.21
N GLN A 428 -34.43 -12.75 6.25
CA GLN A 428 -34.29 -13.63 7.42
C GLN A 428 -33.73 -12.87 8.65
N ASP A 429 -32.68 -12.06 8.49
CA ASP A 429 -32.12 -11.19 9.55
C ASP A 429 -33.15 -10.13 10.01
N LEU A 430 -33.90 -9.55 9.07
CA LEU A 430 -34.93 -8.54 9.32
C LEU A 430 -36.09 -9.06 10.17
N PHE A 431 -36.52 -10.30 9.95
CA PHE A 431 -37.62 -10.94 10.68
C PHE A 431 -37.14 -11.84 11.84
N GLU A 432 -35.85 -11.80 12.17
CA GLU A 432 -35.20 -12.58 13.25
C GLU A 432 -35.38 -14.11 13.09
N LEU A 433 -35.44 -14.58 11.84
CA LEU A 433 -35.53 -16.00 11.49
C LEU A 433 -34.15 -16.65 11.49
N TYR A 434 -34.14 -17.98 11.52
CA TYR A 434 -32.89 -18.74 11.32
C TYR A 434 -32.36 -18.47 9.91
N VAL A 435 -31.19 -17.81 9.84
CA VAL A 435 -30.51 -17.53 8.58
C VAL A 435 -29.97 -18.83 8.01
N VAL A 436 -30.39 -19.18 6.80
CA VAL A 436 -29.95 -20.41 6.12
C VAL A 436 -28.71 -20.08 5.27
N ASP A 437 -27.54 -20.56 5.70
CA ASP A 437 -26.33 -20.46 4.91
C ASP A 437 -26.38 -21.47 3.74
N TYR A 438 -26.64 -20.99 2.53
CA TYR A 438 -26.68 -21.78 1.30
C TYR A 438 -25.26 -22.18 0.83
N ILE A 439 -24.56 -23.02 1.60
CA ILE A 439 -23.17 -23.47 1.37
C ILE A 439 -22.93 -23.96 -0.07
N MET A 440 -23.95 -24.57 -0.70
CA MET A 440 -23.85 -25.06 -2.08
C MET A 440 -23.70 -23.94 -3.12
N LEU A 441 -24.28 -22.75 -2.90
CA LEU A 441 -24.07 -21.59 -3.76
C LEU A 441 -22.66 -21.03 -3.61
N THR A 442 -22.16 -20.90 -2.39
CA THR A 442 -20.78 -20.48 -2.12
C THR A 442 -19.79 -21.42 -2.81
N ARG A 443 -20.01 -22.73 -2.71
CA ARG A 443 -19.22 -23.74 -3.45
C ARG A 443 -19.32 -23.61 -4.97
N CYS A 444 -20.50 -23.34 -5.53
CA CYS A 444 -20.64 -23.07 -6.97
C CYS A 444 -19.86 -21.81 -7.40
N LYS A 445 -19.88 -20.73 -6.60
CA LYS A 445 -19.12 -19.50 -6.85
C LYS A 445 -17.61 -19.75 -6.84
N GLU A 446 -17.12 -20.48 -5.83
CA GLU A 446 -15.72 -20.87 -5.72
C GLU A 446 -15.28 -21.77 -6.88
N GLU A 447 -16.04 -22.81 -7.19
CA GLU A 447 -15.75 -23.74 -8.29
C GLU A 447 -15.77 -23.03 -9.65
N LEU A 448 -16.67 -22.07 -9.88
CA LEU A 448 -16.67 -21.25 -11.08
C LEU A 448 -15.38 -20.41 -11.20
N GLY A 449 -14.90 -19.83 -10.09
CA GLY A 449 -13.62 -19.11 -10.04
C GLY A 449 -12.41 -20.04 -10.27
N TYR A 450 -12.43 -21.24 -9.70
CA TYR A 450 -11.40 -22.26 -9.95
C TYR A 450 -11.41 -22.74 -11.39
N LEU A 451 -12.59 -22.91 -11.99
CA LEU A 451 -12.77 -23.35 -13.38
C LEU A 451 -12.33 -22.25 -14.36
N LYS A 452 -12.64 -20.98 -14.09
CA LYS A 452 -12.11 -19.83 -14.83
C LYS A 452 -10.58 -19.80 -14.78
N SER A 453 -10.00 -19.94 -13.59
CA SER A 453 -8.53 -19.97 -13.41
C SER A 453 -7.88 -21.15 -14.14
N LEU A 454 -8.54 -22.31 -14.18
CA LEU A 454 -8.09 -23.47 -14.95
C LEU A 454 -8.14 -23.20 -16.45
N TRP A 455 -9.25 -22.68 -16.98
CA TRP A 455 -9.39 -22.37 -18.40
C TRP A 455 -8.48 -21.22 -18.85
N ASP A 456 -8.11 -20.30 -17.96
CA ASP A 456 -7.06 -19.30 -18.18
C ASP A 456 -5.67 -19.93 -18.30
N MET A 457 -5.35 -20.93 -17.48
CA MET A 457 -4.11 -21.70 -17.62
C MET A 457 -4.12 -22.55 -18.90
N VAL A 458 -5.26 -23.18 -19.24
CA VAL A 458 -5.43 -23.93 -20.50
C VAL A 458 -5.21 -23.01 -21.70
N SER A 459 -5.84 -21.82 -21.74
CA SER A 459 -5.68 -20.90 -22.86
C SER A 459 -4.24 -20.41 -22.97
N ALA A 460 -3.59 -20.04 -21.87
CA ALA A 460 -2.18 -19.66 -21.86
C ALA A 460 -1.25 -20.77 -22.41
N VAL A 461 -1.41 -22.01 -21.95
CA VAL A 461 -0.61 -23.15 -22.46
C VAL A 461 -0.93 -23.43 -23.94
N MET A 462 -2.20 -23.41 -24.35
CA MET A 462 -2.59 -23.75 -25.72
C MET A 462 -2.16 -22.67 -26.73
N TYR A 463 -2.20 -21.38 -26.38
CA TYR A 463 -1.67 -20.31 -27.23
C TYR A 463 -0.14 -20.31 -27.28
N THR A 464 0.56 -20.42 -26.14
CA THR A 464 2.03 -20.51 -26.14
C THR A 464 2.53 -21.71 -26.93
N PHE A 465 1.88 -22.87 -26.79
CA PHE A 465 2.18 -24.02 -27.63
C PHE A 465 1.90 -23.69 -29.10
N SER A 466 0.74 -23.15 -29.46
CA SER A 466 0.41 -22.78 -30.86
C SER A 466 1.48 -21.92 -31.54
N ASP A 467 2.03 -20.94 -30.83
CA ASP A 467 3.11 -20.09 -31.33
C ASP A 467 4.40 -20.89 -31.55
N TRP A 468 4.71 -21.82 -30.65
CA TRP A 468 5.84 -22.74 -30.79
C TRP A 468 5.64 -23.71 -31.96
N TYR A 469 4.43 -24.26 -32.17
CA TYR A 469 4.09 -25.10 -33.32
C TYR A 469 4.38 -24.38 -34.66
N ALA A 470 4.29 -23.05 -34.71
CA ALA A 470 4.60 -22.23 -35.90
C ALA A 470 6.10 -21.87 -36.06
N THR A 471 6.97 -22.19 -35.10
CA THR A 471 8.39 -21.82 -35.15
C THR A 471 9.16 -22.70 -36.15
N LEU A 472 9.85 -22.07 -37.11
CA LEU A 472 10.69 -22.73 -38.12
C LEU A 472 11.92 -23.40 -37.49
N TRP A 473 12.34 -24.53 -38.07
CA TRP A 473 13.43 -25.39 -37.59
C TRP A 473 14.70 -24.64 -37.13
N ASP A 474 15.26 -23.79 -38.00
CA ASP A 474 16.51 -23.06 -37.73
C ASP A 474 16.43 -22.03 -36.58
N LYS A 475 15.23 -21.73 -36.09
CA LYS A 475 14.97 -20.75 -35.02
C LYS A 475 14.47 -21.38 -33.72
N ILE A 476 14.47 -22.71 -33.61
CA ILE A 476 14.04 -23.41 -32.40
C ILE A 476 15.14 -23.30 -31.33
N ASP A 477 14.93 -22.44 -30.33
CA ASP A 477 15.72 -22.42 -29.09
C ASP A 477 15.16 -23.46 -28.11
N VAL A 478 15.71 -24.67 -28.13
CA VAL A 478 15.20 -25.78 -27.32
C VAL A 478 15.41 -25.55 -25.82
N ASP A 479 16.49 -24.89 -25.41
CA ASP A 479 16.77 -24.62 -23.99
C ASP A 479 15.74 -23.64 -23.41
N PHE A 480 15.43 -22.56 -24.14
CA PHE A 480 14.34 -21.64 -23.79
C PHE A 480 12.99 -22.34 -23.69
N LEU A 481 12.63 -23.16 -24.69
CA LEU A 481 11.36 -23.90 -24.70
C LEU A 481 11.25 -24.87 -23.52
N VAL A 482 12.34 -25.55 -23.16
CA VAL A 482 12.38 -26.45 -21.99
C VAL A 482 12.24 -25.69 -20.68
N GLU A 483 12.84 -24.51 -20.53
CA GLU A 483 12.69 -23.68 -19.34
C GLU A 483 11.26 -23.14 -19.19
N GLU A 484 10.68 -22.59 -20.26
CA GLU A 484 9.33 -22.04 -20.23
C GLU A 484 8.27 -23.15 -20.02
N THR A 485 8.46 -24.35 -20.60
CA THR A 485 7.57 -25.50 -20.32
C THR A 485 7.69 -25.97 -18.86
N LYS A 486 8.89 -25.92 -18.26
CA LYS A 486 9.07 -26.22 -16.81
C LYS A 486 8.38 -25.17 -15.94
N LYS A 487 8.35 -23.90 -16.36
CA LYS A 487 7.63 -22.82 -15.68
C LYS A 487 6.11 -23.01 -15.78
N LEU A 488 5.56 -23.25 -16.97
CA LEU A 488 4.15 -23.61 -17.17
C LEU A 488 3.74 -24.83 -16.32
N SER A 489 4.60 -25.86 -16.22
CA SER A 489 4.36 -27.02 -15.35
C SER A 489 4.31 -26.68 -13.85
N LYS A 490 5.07 -25.68 -13.39
CA LYS A 490 4.98 -25.17 -12.01
C LYS A 490 3.68 -24.40 -11.81
N GLU A 491 3.32 -23.51 -12.75
CA GLU A 491 2.10 -22.68 -12.68
C GLU A 491 0.85 -23.56 -12.63
N VAL A 492 0.74 -24.57 -13.51
CA VAL A 492 -0.33 -25.60 -13.47
C VAL A 492 -0.42 -26.25 -12.08
N LYS A 493 0.71 -26.55 -11.42
CA LYS A 493 0.72 -27.18 -10.08
C LYS A 493 0.34 -26.22 -8.94
N THR A 494 0.43 -24.90 -9.14
CA THR A 494 -0.03 -23.88 -8.18
C THR A 494 -1.54 -23.66 -8.21
N LEU A 495 -2.26 -24.14 -9.24
CA LEU A 495 -3.71 -24.12 -9.28
C LEU A 495 -4.33 -24.86 -8.06
N ASN A 496 -5.54 -24.45 -7.68
CA ASN A 496 -6.22 -24.97 -6.51
C ASN A 496 -6.34 -26.51 -6.56
N LYS A 497 -6.04 -27.18 -5.45
CA LYS A 497 -6.16 -28.64 -5.31
C LYS A 497 -7.53 -29.19 -5.75
N ALA A 498 -8.60 -28.40 -5.60
CA ALA A 498 -9.93 -28.75 -6.07
C ALA A 498 -10.04 -28.95 -7.60
N THR A 499 -9.18 -28.29 -8.39
CA THR A 499 -9.18 -28.45 -9.86
C THR A 499 -8.57 -29.78 -10.33
N ARG A 500 -7.81 -30.47 -9.47
CA ARG A 500 -7.08 -31.70 -9.82
C ARG A 500 -7.98 -32.91 -10.05
N THR A 501 -9.24 -32.84 -9.62
CA THR A 501 -10.26 -33.86 -9.90
C THR A 501 -10.95 -33.63 -11.25
N TYR A 502 -10.75 -32.47 -11.90
CA TYR A 502 -11.37 -32.15 -13.17
C TYR A 502 -10.58 -32.78 -14.32
N GLU A 503 -11.27 -33.32 -15.31
CA GLU A 503 -10.63 -33.96 -16.46
C GLU A 503 -9.77 -32.97 -17.26
N VAL A 504 -10.24 -31.72 -17.40
CA VAL A 504 -9.49 -30.61 -18.02
C VAL A 504 -8.11 -30.43 -17.39
N PHE A 505 -7.97 -30.56 -16.06
CA PHE A 505 -6.68 -30.45 -15.38
C PHE A 505 -5.76 -31.62 -15.72
N ARG A 506 -6.30 -32.85 -15.73
CA ARG A 506 -5.54 -34.07 -16.10
C ARG A 506 -5.01 -33.95 -17.53
N LEU A 507 -5.85 -33.56 -18.47
CA LEU A 507 -5.46 -33.37 -19.87
C LEU A 507 -4.42 -32.25 -20.04
N LEU A 508 -4.51 -31.18 -19.25
CA LEU A 508 -3.52 -30.10 -19.26
C LEU A 508 -2.16 -30.56 -18.72
N GLU A 509 -2.14 -31.30 -17.60
CA GLU A 509 -0.90 -31.86 -17.05
C GLU A 509 -0.28 -32.90 -17.99
N GLU A 510 -1.10 -33.72 -18.66
CA GLU A 510 -0.65 -34.68 -19.68
C GLU A 510 -0.05 -33.97 -20.90
N ALA A 511 -0.68 -32.92 -21.42
CA ALA A 511 -0.16 -32.13 -22.54
C ALA A 511 1.19 -31.44 -22.22
N VAL A 512 1.30 -30.81 -21.04
CA VAL A 512 2.56 -30.18 -20.59
C VAL A 512 3.65 -31.24 -20.34
N LYS A 513 3.29 -32.41 -19.82
CA LYS A 513 4.23 -33.52 -19.60
C LYS A 513 4.72 -34.13 -20.94
N ALA A 514 3.83 -34.28 -21.92
CA ALA A 514 4.18 -34.72 -23.27
C ALA A 514 5.18 -33.75 -23.92
N MET A 515 4.95 -32.44 -23.79
CA MET A 515 5.89 -31.41 -24.28
C MET A 515 7.26 -31.48 -23.57
N LEU A 516 7.28 -31.69 -22.24
CA LEU A 516 8.54 -31.85 -21.49
C LEU A 516 9.33 -33.10 -21.88
N THR A 517 8.69 -34.13 -22.44
CA THR A 517 9.36 -35.35 -22.92
C THR A 517 9.73 -35.26 -24.40
N SER A 518 8.99 -34.51 -25.23
CA SER A 518 9.35 -34.32 -26.64
C SER A 518 10.48 -33.31 -26.84
N LEU A 519 10.51 -32.20 -26.10
CA LEU A 519 11.51 -31.14 -26.31
C LEU A 519 12.98 -31.60 -26.22
N PRO A 520 13.41 -32.45 -25.26
CA PRO A 520 14.76 -33.01 -25.26
C PRO A 520 15.10 -33.79 -26.55
N LEU A 521 14.15 -34.55 -27.09
CA LEU A 521 14.32 -35.26 -28.37
C LEU A 521 14.47 -34.29 -29.54
N VAL A 522 13.84 -33.11 -29.48
CA VAL A 522 14.06 -32.05 -30.47
C VAL A 522 15.50 -31.54 -30.40
N SER A 523 16.08 -31.38 -29.20
CA SER A 523 17.50 -31.02 -29.03
C SER A 523 18.43 -32.06 -29.64
N ASP A 524 18.18 -33.35 -29.34
CA ASP A 524 18.94 -34.47 -29.87
C ASP A 524 18.88 -34.52 -31.41
N LEU A 525 17.69 -34.31 -31.98
CA LEU A 525 17.46 -34.26 -33.44
C LEU A 525 17.99 -32.98 -34.11
N HIS A 526 18.18 -31.89 -33.37
CA HIS A 526 18.81 -30.65 -33.86
C HIS A 526 20.35 -30.75 -33.90
N HIS A 527 20.94 -31.84 -33.40
CA HIS A 527 22.40 -32.01 -33.38
C HIS A 527 23.00 -32.07 -34.81
N PRO A 528 24.09 -31.33 -35.11
CA PRO A 528 24.67 -31.19 -36.47
C PRO A 528 25.29 -32.47 -37.07
N ALA A 529 25.19 -33.60 -36.36
CA ALA A 529 25.48 -34.94 -36.90
C ALA A 529 24.34 -35.51 -37.75
N MET A 530 23.12 -34.95 -37.65
CA MET A 530 21.97 -35.41 -38.41
C MET A 530 22.14 -35.16 -39.92
N ARG A 531 21.60 -36.09 -40.71
CA ARG A 531 21.73 -36.19 -42.18
C ARG A 531 20.48 -36.89 -42.72
N ASP A 532 20.22 -36.76 -44.02
CA ASP A 532 19.05 -37.35 -44.67
C ASP A 532 18.89 -38.85 -44.42
N ARG A 533 20.00 -39.60 -44.31
CA ARG A 533 19.98 -41.03 -43.95
C ARG A 533 19.37 -41.31 -42.57
N HIS A 534 19.57 -40.42 -41.60
CA HIS A 534 19.02 -40.51 -40.25
C HIS A 534 17.55 -40.11 -40.22
N TRP A 535 17.16 -39.05 -40.95
CA TRP A 535 15.75 -38.67 -41.14
C TRP A 535 14.94 -39.79 -41.81
N ASN A 536 15.51 -40.48 -42.80
CA ASN A 536 14.91 -41.66 -43.42
C ASN A 536 14.78 -42.88 -42.47
N GLN A 537 15.65 -43.00 -41.47
CA GLN A 537 15.50 -44.02 -40.41
C GLN A 537 14.39 -43.62 -39.43
N LEU A 538 14.29 -42.34 -39.06
CA LEU A 538 13.25 -41.81 -38.18
C LEU A 538 11.84 -41.95 -38.78
N MET A 539 11.67 -41.65 -40.08
CA MET A 539 10.39 -41.88 -40.78
C MET A 539 9.97 -43.35 -40.78
N LYS A 540 10.93 -44.28 -40.90
CA LYS A 540 10.65 -45.73 -40.81
C LYS A 540 10.30 -46.18 -39.40
N ALA A 541 10.88 -45.57 -38.37
CA ALA A 541 10.60 -45.88 -36.97
C ALA A 541 9.23 -45.33 -36.51
N THR A 542 8.87 -44.12 -36.94
CA THR A 542 7.61 -43.45 -36.57
C THR A 542 6.42 -43.80 -37.49
N GLY A 543 6.68 -44.39 -38.66
CA GLY A 543 5.66 -44.73 -39.66
C GLY A 543 5.03 -43.52 -40.37
N LYS A 544 5.57 -42.31 -40.17
CA LYS A 544 5.07 -41.05 -40.71
C LYS A 544 6.13 -40.44 -41.65
N ASN A 545 5.72 -40.09 -42.86
CA ASN A 545 6.60 -39.47 -43.87
C ASN A 545 6.54 -37.95 -43.79
N PHE A 546 7.70 -37.28 -43.83
CA PHE A 546 7.84 -35.82 -43.91
C PHE A 546 9.06 -35.45 -44.76
N VAL A 547 9.17 -34.18 -45.15
CA VAL A 547 10.32 -33.63 -45.87
C VAL A 547 10.91 -32.52 -45.04
N MET A 548 12.22 -32.52 -44.85
CA MET A 548 12.94 -31.39 -44.27
C MET A 548 13.11 -30.32 -45.36
N ASP A 549 12.26 -29.31 -45.36
CA ASP A 549 12.37 -28.11 -46.22
C ASP A 549 12.47 -26.84 -45.36
N ASP A 550 12.76 -25.70 -45.98
CA ASP A 550 12.89 -24.39 -45.30
C ASP A 550 11.59 -23.91 -44.60
N LYS A 551 10.49 -24.68 -44.69
CA LYS A 551 9.19 -24.42 -44.04
C LYS A 551 8.91 -25.39 -42.90
N PHE A 552 9.77 -26.39 -42.70
CA PHE A 552 9.65 -27.35 -41.62
C PHE A 552 9.67 -26.61 -40.28
N ASN A 553 8.64 -26.87 -39.48
CA ASN A 553 8.38 -26.21 -38.21
C ASN A 553 8.34 -27.24 -37.08
N LEU A 554 8.52 -26.77 -35.85
CA LEU A 554 8.44 -27.60 -34.65
C LEU A 554 7.11 -28.37 -34.60
N GLY A 555 6.02 -27.79 -35.10
CA GLY A 555 4.72 -28.43 -35.10
C GLY A 555 4.61 -29.67 -35.96
N ASP A 556 5.22 -29.68 -37.14
CA ASP A 556 5.29 -30.84 -38.01
C ASP A 556 6.19 -31.95 -37.44
N LEU A 557 7.22 -31.59 -36.66
CA LEU A 557 7.98 -32.56 -35.87
C LEU A 557 7.14 -33.13 -34.69
N LEU A 558 6.42 -32.29 -33.94
CA LEU A 558 5.64 -32.72 -32.78
C LEU A 558 4.43 -33.59 -33.17
N LYS A 559 3.83 -33.39 -34.36
CA LYS A 559 2.84 -34.30 -34.97
C LYS A 559 3.34 -35.73 -35.16
N LEU A 560 4.66 -35.98 -35.10
CA LEU A 560 5.21 -37.33 -35.14
C LEU A 560 5.01 -38.10 -33.83
N GLU A 561 4.59 -37.44 -32.74
CA GLU A 561 4.40 -38.02 -31.40
C GLU A 561 5.68 -38.68 -30.87
N LEU A 562 6.82 -38.00 -31.00
CA LEU A 562 8.15 -38.50 -30.63
C LEU A 562 8.25 -39.01 -29.17
N HIS A 563 7.39 -38.52 -28.28
CA HIS A 563 7.28 -38.98 -26.89
C HIS A 563 6.88 -40.47 -26.75
N ASN A 564 6.27 -41.08 -27.78
CA ASN A 564 5.96 -42.51 -27.84
C ASN A 564 7.13 -43.36 -28.39
N TYR A 565 8.16 -42.73 -28.94
CA TYR A 565 9.29 -43.38 -29.64
C TYR A 565 10.67 -42.90 -29.15
N VAL A 566 10.75 -42.47 -27.88
CA VAL A 566 11.95 -41.92 -27.21
C VAL A 566 13.21 -42.72 -27.53
N ASP A 567 13.23 -44.01 -27.19
CA ASP A 567 14.42 -44.87 -27.30
C ASP A 567 14.94 -44.98 -28.74
N ALA A 568 14.02 -45.09 -29.71
CA ALA A 568 14.36 -45.17 -31.13
C ALA A 568 14.94 -43.86 -31.67
N CYS A 569 14.42 -42.71 -31.19
CA CYS A 569 14.94 -41.40 -31.55
C CYS A 569 16.36 -41.21 -31.01
N SER A 570 16.56 -41.48 -29.71
CA SER A 570 17.88 -41.39 -29.07
C SER A 570 18.90 -42.31 -29.74
N GLU A 571 18.55 -43.56 -30.08
CA GLU A 571 19.49 -44.49 -30.75
C GLU A 571 19.93 -43.98 -32.13
N ILE A 572 19.03 -43.40 -32.92
CA ILE A 572 19.36 -42.82 -34.23
C ILE A 572 20.34 -41.64 -34.09
N VAL A 573 20.12 -40.76 -33.12
CA VAL A 573 21.02 -39.63 -32.84
C VAL A 573 22.38 -40.12 -32.35
N ASP A 574 22.41 -41.12 -31.46
CA ASP A 574 23.63 -41.74 -30.95
C ASP A 574 24.50 -42.34 -32.08
N ARG A 575 23.86 -43.00 -33.05
CA ARG A 575 24.51 -43.51 -34.26
C ARG A 575 25.06 -42.36 -35.11
N ALA A 576 24.26 -41.32 -35.36
CA ALA A 576 24.67 -40.14 -36.10
C ALA A 576 25.89 -39.45 -35.47
N GLN A 577 25.91 -39.27 -34.14
CA GLN A 577 27.04 -38.68 -33.43
C GLN A 577 28.33 -39.51 -33.58
N LYS A 578 28.24 -40.84 -33.46
CA LYS A 578 29.37 -41.77 -33.67
C LYS A 578 29.88 -41.70 -35.13
N GLU A 579 28.97 -41.62 -36.10
CA GLU A 579 29.34 -41.41 -37.51
C GLU A 579 30.05 -40.07 -37.74
N LEU A 580 29.63 -38.97 -37.10
CA LEU A 580 30.30 -37.67 -37.21
C LEU A 580 31.74 -37.70 -36.67
N VAL A 581 32.02 -38.50 -35.63
CA VAL A 581 33.38 -38.70 -35.12
C VAL A 581 34.25 -39.45 -36.15
N ILE A 582 33.68 -40.43 -36.85
CA ILE A 582 34.35 -41.13 -37.96
C ILE A 582 34.58 -40.18 -39.14
N GLU A 583 33.57 -39.40 -39.56
CA GLU A 583 33.69 -38.40 -40.65
C GLU A 583 34.80 -37.38 -40.35
N LYS A 584 34.86 -36.84 -39.11
CA LYS A 584 35.94 -35.94 -38.67
C LYS A 584 37.32 -36.60 -38.69
N SER A 585 37.40 -37.89 -38.40
CA SER A 585 38.66 -38.65 -38.40
C SER A 585 39.13 -38.92 -39.82
N LEU A 586 38.22 -39.29 -40.73
CA LEU A 586 38.50 -39.47 -42.16
C LEU A 586 38.92 -38.15 -42.82
N ARG A 587 38.24 -37.03 -42.52
CA ARG A 587 38.64 -35.71 -43.05
C ARG A 587 40.04 -35.29 -42.58
N LYS A 588 40.42 -35.56 -41.32
CA LYS A 588 41.80 -35.33 -40.85
C LYS A 588 42.84 -36.17 -41.62
N ILE A 589 42.48 -37.40 -42.01
CA ILE A 589 43.35 -38.23 -42.87
C ILE A 589 43.44 -37.59 -44.26
N GLU A 590 42.32 -37.20 -44.86
CA GLU A 590 42.29 -36.51 -46.16
C GLU A 590 43.12 -35.21 -46.14
N ASP A 591 42.96 -34.36 -45.12
CA ASP A 591 43.70 -33.11 -44.94
C ASP A 591 45.23 -33.36 -44.78
N THR A 592 45.63 -34.36 -43.98
CA THR A 592 47.05 -34.68 -43.76
C THR A 592 47.72 -35.28 -44.98
N TRP A 593 47.03 -36.16 -45.72
CA TRP A 593 47.53 -36.73 -46.97
C TRP A 593 47.52 -35.70 -48.12
N GLY A 594 46.56 -34.77 -48.14
CA GLY A 594 46.54 -33.66 -49.09
C GLY A 594 47.65 -32.61 -48.85
N ALA A 595 48.10 -32.45 -47.60
CA ALA A 595 49.20 -31.55 -47.24
C ALA A 595 50.61 -32.16 -47.46
N LEU A 596 50.72 -33.47 -47.66
CA LEU A 596 51.98 -34.21 -47.79
C LEU A 596 52.65 -34.01 -49.16
N ASN A 597 53.41 -32.91 -49.30
CA ASN A 597 54.21 -32.64 -50.48
C ASN A 597 55.59 -33.33 -50.43
N LEU A 598 55.76 -34.40 -51.22
CA LEU A 598 57.04 -35.08 -51.39
C LEU A 598 58.03 -34.19 -52.16
N THR A 599 59.14 -33.81 -51.50
CA THR A 599 60.23 -33.06 -52.13
C THR A 599 61.41 -33.97 -52.45
N PHE A 600 61.91 -33.90 -53.69
CA PHE A 600 62.98 -34.78 -54.18
C PHE A 600 64.30 -34.00 -54.29
N SER A 601 65.38 -34.57 -53.72
CA SER A 601 66.73 -34.00 -53.79
C SER A 601 67.70 -34.96 -54.52
N PRO A 602 68.51 -34.49 -55.48
CA PRO A 602 69.36 -35.35 -56.31
C PRO A 602 70.53 -35.97 -55.53
N TYR A 603 70.76 -37.26 -55.77
CA TYR A 603 71.78 -38.06 -55.10
C TYR A 603 73.12 -38.06 -55.85
N GLN A 604 74.22 -37.68 -55.18
CA GLN A 604 75.57 -37.73 -55.77
C GLN A 604 76.22 -39.10 -55.52
N ALA A 605 76.49 -39.84 -56.60
CA ALA A 605 77.11 -41.16 -56.54
C ALA A 605 78.65 -41.07 -56.53
N SER A 606 79.30 -41.80 -55.60
CA SER A 606 80.75 -42.00 -55.60
C SER A 606 81.13 -43.41 -56.09
N LEU A 607 81.98 -43.49 -57.10
CA LEU A 607 82.43 -44.74 -57.73
C LEU A 607 83.55 -45.44 -56.94
N ARG A 608 83.35 -46.72 -56.60
CA ARG A 608 84.44 -47.71 -56.43
C ARG A 608 84.00 -49.11 -56.93
N PRO A 609 84.78 -49.79 -57.78
CA PRO A 609 84.46 -51.13 -58.28
C PRO A 609 85.26 -52.26 -57.57
N ALA A 610 84.96 -53.51 -57.95
CA ALA A 610 85.57 -54.80 -57.54
C ALA A 610 85.14 -55.31 -56.14
N CYS A 611 85.01 -56.63 -55.88
CA CYS A 611 85.35 -57.82 -56.66
C CYS A 611 84.50 -59.05 -56.22
N GLY A 612 84.21 -60.04 -57.08
CA GLY A 612 83.69 -61.36 -56.67
C GLY A 612 82.59 -61.96 -57.57
N ILE A 613 82.97 -62.87 -58.47
CA ILE A 613 82.17 -63.73 -59.38
C ILE A 613 82.21 -65.17 -58.80
N PRO A 614 81.41 -66.20 -59.17
CA PRO A 614 80.21 -66.34 -60.06
C PRO A 614 78.93 -66.68 -59.24
N ASP A 615 77.70 -66.87 -59.74
CA ASP A 615 77.08 -66.94 -61.07
C ASP A 615 75.54 -66.71 -60.90
N GLN A 616 74.66 -66.63 -61.91
CA GLN A 616 74.77 -66.76 -63.38
C GLN A 616 73.74 -65.82 -64.09
N HIS A 617 73.65 -65.92 -65.43
CA HIS A 617 72.70 -65.31 -66.37
C HIS A 617 71.38 -64.70 -65.86
N TYR A 618 71.21 -63.38 -66.03
CA TYR A 618 70.17 -62.79 -66.92
C TYR A 618 70.59 -61.37 -67.38
N HIS A 619 70.01 -60.86 -68.47
CA HIS A 619 70.54 -59.71 -69.24
C HIS A 619 70.21 -58.29 -68.70
N ARG A 620 71.05 -57.31 -69.09
CA ARG A 620 70.82 -55.83 -69.08
C ARG A 620 69.48 -55.48 -69.79
N SER A 621 68.82 -54.33 -69.61
CA SER A 621 69.20 -52.93 -69.28
C SER A 621 67.94 -52.24 -68.67
N ASP A 622 67.89 -51.03 -68.08
CA ASP A 622 68.69 -49.80 -68.16
C ASP A 622 68.70 -49.03 -66.81
N ALA A 623 69.53 -48.00 -66.70
CA ALA A 623 69.69 -47.21 -65.47
C ALA A 623 68.59 -46.16 -65.24
N ALA A 624 68.00 -46.17 -64.05
CA ALA A 624 67.20 -45.06 -63.49
C ALA A 624 67.84 -44.60 -62.17
N GLY A 625 68.01 -43.28 -62.00
CA GLY A 625 68.72 -42.71 -60.86
C GLY A 625 67.95 -42.85 -59.54
N TYR A 626 68.61 -43.40 -58.51
CA TYR A 626 68.03 -43.49 -57.17
C TYR A 626 68.07 -42.13 -56.47
N PHE A 627 66.89 -41.55 -56.21
CA PHE A 627 66.72 -40.40 -55.32
C PHE A 627 66.57 -40.86 -53.87
N LYS A 628 67.11 -40.07 -52.92
CA LYS A 628 66.98 -40.37 -51.49
C LYS A 628 65.73 -39.69 -50.94
N LEU A 629 64.75 -40.48 -50.52
CA LEU A 629 63.53 -39.98 -49.88
C LEU A 629 63.86 -39.34 -48.51
N HIS A 630 63.42 -38.11 -48.33
CA HIS A 630 63.27 -37.48 -47.02
C HIS A 630 61.78 -37.19 -46.81
N LEU A 631 61.20 -37.77 -45.76
CA LEU A 631 59.93 -37.34 -45.20
C LEU A 631 60.19 -36.12 -44.32
N ASN A 632 59.36 -35.08 -44.48
CA ASN A 632 59.17 -34.01 -43.50
C ASN A 632 57.87 -34.30 -42.73
#